data_AF-A0A327J422-F1
#
_entry.id   AF-A0A327J422-F1
#
_cell.length_a   1.000
_cell.length_b   1.000
_cell.length_c   1.000
_cell.angle_alpha   90.00
_cell.angle_beta   90.00
_cell.angle_gamma   90.00
#
_symmetry.space_group_name_H-M   'P 1'
#
loop_
_entity.id
_entity.type
_entity.pdbx_description
1 polymer ?
#
loop_
_entity_poly.entity_id
_entity_poly.type
_entity_poly.pdbx_seq_one_letter_code
_entity_poly.pdbx_strand_id
1 'polypeptide(L)'
;MPKLKKCFIILLTGVDVGRIKSSIIIVLALFAMMISPKTFAVEQILDVMLPSSSFLDVPDNYWAYTEISELHHKGILKGYPSQKFCPEAFITREEFATAVIKALGLNDGEVMDPLVLDDVFPEDWAYQNIQNAFFFGLFLPPRMAKDGGYYFYPTQNITRAHAITMAVNSIKTVPMTKKKAKSVLEYTYDDFFKIPDWFVAPAAKAQILDMLVIDPRGKKEIAYDKPITRAETAVLLYNMIEEARKNPNDKIKAAFEKKISAEGHVIQDAIVDDSIATIPAGTELPLVITGKISSQKACEGEKYVALVPKNFITAKKYLLIPYGSRFTGHVQQVKKGRFLIRNAVLTLQNDSLDVLHQPLTRVNAIAEIKTPKSDSRFRKIFKGEKLTVDRGEFLYIKLLEPIKVDVSTGRLLVNPELDYKNNSVMDPYQHKNEATKKQVLDYIKSPTEVEDL
;
A
#
# COMPACT_ATOMS: atom_id res chain seq x y z
N MET A 1 -13.56 15.17 67.21
CA MET A 1 -13.82 16.29 68.16
C MET A 1 -12.49 16.71 68.75
N PRO A 2 -12.18 18.00 68.95
CA PRO A 2 -13.05 19.15 69.27
C PRO A 2 -13.46 19.96 68.02
N LYS A 3 -14.70 20.44 67.86
CA LYS A 3 -15.45 21.50 68.58
C LYS A 3 -14.86 22.91 68.34
N LEU A 4 -15.60 23.99 68.08
CA LEU A 4 -16.99 24.31 67.71
C LEU A 4 -17.08 25.85 67.82
N LYS A 5 -18.04 26.49 67.12
CA LYS A 5 -18.64 27.84 67.34
C LYS A 5 -18.04 29.01 66.55
N LYS A 6 -18.81 29.97 66.01
CA LYS A 6 -20.24 30.17 65.68
C LYS A 6 -20.35 31.64 65.20
N CYS A 7 -21.14 31.91 64.17
CA CYS A 7 -22.01 33.10 64.00
C CYS A 7 -23.10 32.68 62.98
N PHE A 8 -24.27 32.18 63.37
CA PHE A 8 -25.55 32.89 63.64
C PHE A 8 -25.99 33.79 62.46
N ILE A 9 -26.87 33.35 61.54
CA ILE A 9 -28.36 33.21 61.53
C ILE A 9 -29.10 34.54 61.26
N ILE A 10 -29.90 34.56 60.17
CA ILE A 10 -31.34 34.95 60.01
C ILE A 10 -31.74 34.60 58.53
N LEU A 11 -32.44 33.47 58.27
CA LEU A 11 -33.88 33.31 57.92
C LEU A 11 -34.34 34.00 56.60
N LEU A 12 -34.46 33.28 55.47
CA LEU A 12 -35.60 32.47 54.94
C LEU A 12 -36.72 33.28 54.24
N THR A 13 -36.88 33.11 52.92
CA THR A 13 -38.16 32.72 52.27
C THR A 13 -37.94 32.03 50.91
N GLY A 14 -38.15 30.70 50.90
CA GLY A 14 -38.92 29.97 49.88
C GLY A 14 -38.37 29.82 48.46
N VAL A 15 -37.60 28.75 48.19
CA VAL A 15 -37.84 27.82 47.06
C VAL A 15 -37.35 26.43 47.49
N ASP A 16 -38.22 25.43 47.37
CA ASP A 16 -38.03 24.04 47.80
C ASP A 16 -37.10 23.28 46.82
N VAL A 17 -35.89 22.92 47.27
CA VAL A 17 -34.88 22.16 46.49
C VAL A 17 -35.10 20.67 46.72
N GLY A 18 -36.16 20.12 46.12
CA GLY A 18 -36.55 18.72 46.32
C GLY A 18 -36.61 17.83 45.08
N ARG A 19 -36.45 18.35 43.85
CA ARG A 19 -36.73 17.55 42.63
C ARG A 19 -35.97 17.90 41.35
N ILE A 20 -34.84 18.62 41.43
CA ILE A 20 -34.14 19.12 40.21
C ILE A 20 -32.67 18.65 40.10
N LYS A 21 -32.19 17.72 40.95
CA LYS A 21 -30.78 17.26 40.87
C LYS A 21 -30.55 16.00 40.04
N SER A 22 -31.58 15.25 39.66
CA SER A 22 -31.40 14.03 38.84
C SER A 22 -31.53 14.30 37.34
N SER A 23 -32.29 15.29 36.91
CA SER A 23 -32.53 15.53 35.47
C SER A 23 -31.41 16.32 34.79
N ILE A 24 -30.72 17.23 35.49
CA ILE A 24 -29.65 18.06 34.88
C ILE A 24 -28.35 17.26 34.70
N ILE A 25 -28.04 16.34 35.61
CA ILE A 25 -26.86 15.47 35.52
C ILE A 25 -27.02 14.42 34.41
N ILE A 26 -28.24 13.91 34.20
CA ILE A 26 -28.52 12.98 33.10
C ILE A 26 -28.48 13.70 31.75
N VAL A 27 -28.95 14.95 31.66
CA VAL A 27 -28.87 15.74 30.41
C VAL A 27 -27.43 16.13 30.07
N LEU A 28 -26.58 16.45 31.07
CA LEU A 28 -25.14 16.72 30.84
C LEU A 28 -24.34 15.43 30.51
N ALA A 29 -24.68 14.29 31.11
CA ALA A 29 -24.07 13.01 30.77
C ALA A 29 -24.49 12.49 29.37
N LEU A 30 -25.74 12.77 28.96
CA LEU A 30 -26.22 12.47 27.62
C LEU A 30 -25.63 13.42 26.56
N PHE A 31 -25.31 14.67 26.91
CA PHE A 31 -24.62 15.59 26.01
C PHE A 31 -23.12 15.24 25.85
N ALA A 32 -22.46 14.75 26.91
CA ALA A 32 -21.10 14.21 26.82
C ALA A 32 -21.01 12.90 26.02
N MET A 33 -22.09 12.11 25.95
CA MET A 33 -22.19 10.91 25.10
C MET A 33 -22.55 11.19 23.63
N MET A 34 -22.92 12.43 23.28
CA MET A 34 -23.21 12.81 21.88
C MET A 34 -21.98 13.28 21.10
N ILE A 35 -20.81 13.37 21.74
CA ILE A 35 -19.53 13.42 21.01
C ILE A 35 -19.14 11.97 20.70
N SER A 36 -19.85 11.39 19.75
CA SER A 36 -19.53 10.08 19.19
C SER A 36 -18.09 10.10 18.63
N PRO A 37 -17.29 9.04 18.81
CA PRO A 37 -16.00 8.89 18.11
C PRO A 37 -16.15 8.83 16.58
N LYS A 38 -17.38 8.89 16.04
CA LYS A 38 -17.67 8.93 14.61
C LYS A 38 -17.24 10.22 13.92
N THR A 39 -17.00 11.33 14.62
CA THR A 39 -16.41 12.52 13.98
C THR A 39 -14.94 12.35 13.62
N PHE A 40 -14.19 11.53 14.37
CA PHE A 40 -12.77 11.28 14.08
C PHE A 40 -12.58 10.44 12.81
N ALA A 41 -13.49 9.49 12.55
CA ALA A 41 -13.45 8.68 11.33
C ALA A 41 -13.81 9.48 10.06
N VAL A 42 -14.63 10.54 10.17
CA VAL A 42 -15.08 11.30 9.00
C VAL A 42 -13.99 12.21 8.44
N GLU A 43 -13.12 12.80 9.28
CA GLU A 43 -11.93 13.52 8.80
C GLU A 43 -10.94 12.57 8.11
N GLN A 44 -10.79 11.35 8.62
CA GLN A 44 -9.89 10.34 8.05
C GLN A 44 -10.41 9.77 6.71
N ILE A 45 -11.73 9.81 6.48
CA ILE A 45 -12.37 9.37 5.23
C ILE A 45 -12.31 10.46 4.16
N LEU A 46 -12.31 11.75 4.53
CA LEU A 46 -12.29 12.85 3.55
C LEU A 46 -10.93 12.99 2.84
N ASP A 47 -9.83 12.61 3.51
CA ASP A 47 -8.45 12.67 2.98
C ASP A 47 -8.20 11.63 1.85
N VAL A 48 -9.04 10.59 1.76
CA VAL A 48 -8.94 9.52 0.74
C VAL A 48 -9.67 9.88 -0.56
N MET A 49 -10.52 10.91 -0.54
CA MET A 49 -11.46 11.19 -1.64
C MET A 49 -11.07 12.38 -2.54
N LEU A 50 -9.96 13.07 -2.24
CA LEU A 50 -9.49 14.17 -3.08
C LEU A 50 -8.61 13.64 -4.24
N PRO A 51 -8.82 14.11 -5.48
CA PRO A 51 -7.94 13.80 -6.60
C PRO A 51 -6.51 14.26 -6.26
N SER A 52 -5.53 13.39 -6.52
CA SER A 52 -4.07 13.57 -6.42
C SER A 52 -3.65 15.01 -6.06
N SER A 53 -3.70 15.37 -4.78
CA SER A 53 -3.38 16.74 -4.38
C SER A 53 -1.87 16.89 -4.38
N SER A 54 -1.34 17.49 -5.45
CA SER A 54 0.00 18.07 -5.49
C SER A 54 0.23 18.86 -4.19
N PHE A 55 1.19 18.43 -3.36
CA PHE A 55 1.52 19.17 -2.15
C PHE A 55 1.96 20.58 -2.50
N LEU A 56 1.48 21.59 -1.76
CA LEU A 56 1.76 22.99 -2.06
C LEU A 56 3.26 23.33 -2.00
N ASP A 57 4.02 22.55 -1.23
CA ASP A 57 5.47 22.66 -1.06
C ASP A 57 6.28 21.65 -1.88
N VAL A 58 5.63 20.92 -2.80
CA VAL A 58 6.27 19.99 -3.74
C VAL A 58 5.71 20.26 -5.15
N PRO A 59 6.18 21.32 -5.84
CA PRO A 59 5.77 21.60 -7.22
C PRO A 59 6.23 20.48 -8.18
N ASP A 60 5.60 20.38 -9.35
CA ASP A 60 5.87 19.33 -10.36
C ASP A 60 7.34 19.25 -10.81
N ASN A 61 8.09 20.35 -10.68
CA ASN A 61 9.52 20.41 -11.00
C ASN A 61 10.44 20.17 -9.79
N TYR A 62 9.89 19.82 -8.62
CA TYR A 62 10.68 19.43 -7.45
C TYR A 62 11.39 18.12 -7.72
N TRP A 63 12.66 18.02 -7.33
CA TRP A 63 13.55 16.92 -7.75
C TRP A 63 13.08 15.53 -7.30
N ALA A 64 12.31 15.44 -6.21
CA ALA A 64 11.72 14.20 -5.70
C ALA A 64 10.19 14.12 -5.95
N TYR A 65 9.63 14.95 -6.84
CA TYR A 65 8.18 15.04 -7.05
C TYR A 65 7.56 13.67 -7.37
N THR A 66 8.20 12.93 -8.28
CA THR A 66 7.72 11.61 -8.73
C THR A 66 7.67 10.61 -7.58
N GLU A 67 8.77 10.47 -6.85
CA GLU A 67 8.90 9.49 -5.77
C GLU A 67 8.00 9.85 -4.58
N ILE A 68 7.89 11.14 -4.25
CA ILE A 68 6.95 11.63 -3.23
C ILE A 68 5.52 11.29 -3.63
N SER A 69 5.14 11.59 -4.88
CA SER A 69 3.79 11.34 -5.39
C SER A 69 3.44 9.86 -5.41
N GLU A 70 4.37 9.00 -5.86
CA GLU A 70 4.19 7.55 -5.88
C GLU A 70 4.03 6.96 -4.47
N LEU A 71 4.92 7.33 -3.54
CA LEU A 71 4.85 6.83 -2.17
C LEU A 71 3.64 7.36 -1.41
N HIS A 72 3.18 8.57 -1.74
CA HIS A 72 1.96 9.13 -1.20
C HIS A 72 0.72 8.37 -1.68
N HIS A 73 0.58 8.14 -3.00
CA HIS A 73 -0.51 7.33 -3.56
C HIS A 73 -0.53 5.91 -3.00
N LYS A 74 0.63 5.32 -2.71
CA LYS A 74 0.76 4.00 -2.09
C LYS A 74 0.48 4.01 -0.58
N GLY A 75 0.21 5.16 0.03
CA GLY A 75 -0.04 5.31 1.47
C GLY A 75 1.18 5.04 2.36
N ILE A 76 2.39 5.05 1.78
CA ILE A 76 3.65 4.75 2.46
C ILE A 76 4.12 5.98 3.24
N LEU A 77 4.19 7.13 2.56
CA LEU A 77 4.45 8.43 3.17
C LEU A 77 3.19 9.29 3.09
N LYS A 78 2.86 9.99 4.17
CA LYS A 78 1.69 10.88 4.23
C LYS A 78 2.13 12.33 4.36
N GLY A 79 1.37 13.24 3.79
CA GLY A 79 1.51 14.66 4.08
C GLY A 79 0.94 15.03 5.45
N TYR A 80 1.05 16.31 5.78
CA TYR A 80 0.51 16.90 7.00
C TYR A 80 -0.85 17.55 6.76
N PRO A 81 -1.66 17.76 7.83
CA PRO A 81 -2.88 18.55 7.78
C PRO A 81 -2.55 20.01 7.38
N SER A 82 -2.57 20.30 6.08
CA SER A 82 -2.38 21.61 5.41
C SER A 82 -2.00 21.48 3.93
N GLN A 83 -2.16 20.30 3.31
CA GLN A 83 -1.70 20.00 1.94
C GLN A 83 -0.18 20.21 1.76
N LYS A 84 0.60 19.92 2.80
CA LYS A 84 2.06 20.01 2.78
C LYS A 84 2.70 18.65 2.97
N PHE A 85 3.79 18.38 2.26
CA PHE A 85 4.63 17.21 2.47
C PHE A 85 5.75 17.46 3.48
N CYS A 86 6.20 18.71 3.59
CA CYS A 86 7.40 19.14 4.31
C CYS A 86 8.66 18.39 3.86
N PRO A 87 9.07 18.50 2.58
CA PRO A 87 10.15 17.68 2.01
C PRO A 87 11.50 17.83 2.72
N GLU A 88 11.79 19.02 3.25
CA GLU A 88 13.04 19.34 3.94
C GLU A 88 13.02 18.99 5.45
N ALA A 89 11.86 18.58 5.99
CA ALA A 89 11.79 18.16 7.38
C ALA A 89 12.48 16.80 7.57
N PHE A 90 13.07 16.59 8.75
CA PHE A 90 13.67 15.31 9.11
C PHE A 90 12.59 14.30 9.53
N ILE A 91 12.94 13.02 9.40
CA ILE A 91 12.05 11.90 9.76
C ILE A 91 12.58 11.18 11.01
N THR A 92 11.68 10.77 11.91
CA THR A 92 12.06 9.99 13.09
C THR A 92 12.36 8.53 12.74
N ARG A 93 13.03 7.81 13.65
CA ARG A 93 13.37 6.40 13.47
C ARG A 93 12.13 5.51 13.41
N GLU A 94 11.10 5.79 14.20
CA GLU A 94 9.83 5.06 14.16
C GLU A 94 9.02 5.33 12.89
N GLU A 95 9.05 6.57 12.39
CA GLU A 95 8.42 6.94 11.12
C GLU A 95 9.11 6.24 9.95
N PHE A 96 10.44 6.23 9.93
CA PHE A 96 11.22 5.55 8.90
C PHE A 96 11.02 4.03 8.95
N ALA A 97 11.03 3.42 10.14
CA ALA A 97 10.75 1.98 10.32
C ALA A 97 9.39 1.60 9.73
N THR A 98 8.36 2.40 10.05
CA THR A 98 7.02 2.23 9.52
C THR A 98 6.99 2.37 8.00
N ALA A 99 7.65 3.39 7.45
CA ALA A 99 7.67 3.64 6.02
C ALA A 99 8.33 2.49 5.25
N VAL A 100 9.45 1.95 5.75
CA VAL A 100 10.12 0.78 5.14
C VAL A 100 9.23 -0.46 5.17
N ILE A 101 8.59 -0.77 6.31
CA ILE A 101 7.72 -1.93 6.42
C ILE A 101 6.49 -1.82 5.52
N LYS A 102 5.88 -0.63 5.42
CA LYS A 102 4.78 -0.37 4.47
C LYS A 102 5.24 -0.44 3.03
N ALA A 103 6.42 0.10 2.72
CA ALA A 103 7.00 0.07 1.38
C ALA A 103 7.18 -1.36 0.86
N LEU A 104 7.62 -2.27 1.75
CA LEU A 104 7.79 -3.68 1.44
C LEU A 104 6.50 -4.49 1.61
N GLY A 105 5.40 -3.90 2.08
CA GLY A 105 4.15 -4.60 2.35
C GLY A 105 4.28 -5.68 3.43
N LEU A 106 5.04 -5.43 4.49
CA LEU A 106 5.35 -6.40 5.56
C LEU A 106 4.63 -6.09 6.88
N ASN A 107 3.53 -5.34 6.83
CA ASN A 107 2.79 -4.84 8.00
C ASN A 107 1.66 -5.78 8.50
N ASP A 108 1.44 -6.93 7.86
CA ASP A 108 0.26 -7.79 8.11
C ASP A 108 0.51 -8.99 9.04
N GLY A 109 1.61 -8.97 9.81
CA GLY A 109 1.98 -10.07 10.69
C GLY A 109 2.46 -9.59 12.04
N GLU A 110 2.02 -10.29 13.09
CA GLU A 110 2.54 -10.17 14.45
C GLU A 110 3.80 -11.02 14.62
N VAL A 111 4.80 -10.47 15.31
CA VAL A 111 6.02 -11.20 15.64
C VAL A 111 5.75 -12.01 16.89
N MET A 112 5.82 -13.35 16.79
CA MET A 112 5.51 -14.24 17.93
C MET A 112 6.48 -14.09 19.11
N ASP A 113 7.71 -13.63 18.85
CA ASP A 113 8.75 -13.41 19.85
C ASP A 113 9.39 -12.02 19.60
N PRO A 114 8.73 -10.94 20.08
CA PRO A 114 9.19 -9.58 19.83
C PRO A 114 10.48 -9.29 20.62
N LEU A 115 11.35 -8.47 20.02
CA LEU A 115 12.54 -7.98 20.69
C LEU A 115 12.15 -7.05 21.83
N VAL A 116 12.66 -7.33 23.03
CA VAL A 116 12.47 -6.45 24.20
C VAL A 116 13.34 -5.20 24.04
N LEU A 117 12.69 -4.05 24.02
CA LEU A 117 13.30 -2.72 23.92
C LEU A 117 12.75 -1.86 25.05
N ASP A 118 13.63 -1.19 25.79
CA ASP A 118 13.27 -0.45 27.00
C ASP A 118 12.48 0.85 26.73
N ASP A 119 12.46 1.30 25.47
CA ASP A 119 11.81 2.53 25.02
C ASP A 119 10.81 2.33 23.86
N VAL A 120 10.34 1.10 23.65
CA VAL A 120 9.31 0.78 22.65
C VAL A 120 8.27 -0.15 23.28
N PHE A 121 7.06 0.35 23.49
CA PHE A 121 5.98 -0.31 24.24
C PHE A 121 4.88 -0.81 23.31
N PRO A 122 4.15 -1.89 23.65
CA PRO A 122 3.06 -2.45 22.82
C PRO A 122 1.97 -1.44 22.41
N GLU A 123 1.76 -0.40 23.22
CA GLU A 123 0.79 0.66 22.98
C GLU A 123 1.27 1.71 21.97
N ASP A 124 2.57 1.73 21.65
CA ASP A 124 3.13 2.67 20.68
C ASP A 124 2.61 2.38 19.27
N TRP A 125 2.19 3.42 18.56
CA TRP A 125 1.62 3.31 17.22
C TRP A 125 2.55 2.61 16.22
N ALA A 126 3.87 2.71 16.43
CA ALA A 126 4.90 2.13 15.57
C ALA A 126 5.39 0.76 16.06
N TYR A 127 4.93 0.27 17.23
CA TYR A 127 5.42 -0.96 17.88
C TYR A 127 5.54 -2.12 16.89
N GLN A 128 4.43 -2.45 16.21
CA GLN A 128 4.40 -3.58 15.29
C GLN A 128 5.38 -3.43 14.13
N ASN A 129 5.52 -2.22 13.57
CA ASN A 129 6.42 -1.99 12.45
C ASN A 129 7.88 -2.01 12.88
N ILE A 130 8.20 -1.52 14.09
CA ILE A 130 9.55 -1.60 14.66
C ILE A 130 9.92 -3.08 14.85
N GLN A 131 9.04 -3.87 15.46
CA GLN A 131 9.25 -5.32 15.65
C GLN A 131 9.43 -6.04 14.31
N ASN A 132 8.59 -5.75 13.31
CA ASN A 132 8.72 -6.33 11.98
C ASN A 132 10.06 -5.94 11.33
N ALA A 133 10.52 -4.70 11.49
CA ALA A 133 11.79 -4.25 10.92
C ALA A 133 13.00 -4.99 11.51
N PHE A 134 12.96 -5.37 12.79
CA PHE A 134 13.96 -6.27 13.39
C PHE A 134 13.80 -7.71 12.91
N PHE A 135 12.58 -8.23 12.90
CA PHE A 135 12.30 -9.60 12.45
C PHE A 135 12.83 -9.86 11.04
N PHE A 136 12.59 -8.92 10.11
CA PHE A 136 13.07 -8.98 8.73
C PHE A 136 14.55 -8.62 8.54
N GLY A 137 15.27 -8.27 9.62
CA GLY A 137 16.69 -7.95 9.59
C GLY A 137 17.02 -6.63 8.90
N LEU A 138 16.08 -5.70 8.87
CA LEU A 138 16.26 -4.37 8.27
C LEU A 138 17.03 -3.47 9.23
N PHE A 139 16.63 -3.47 10.51
CA PHE A 139 17.41 -2.89 11.59
C PHE A 139 18.39 -3.91 12.18
N LEU A 140 19.55 -3.40 12.55
CA LEU A 140 20.44 -4.11 13.48
C LEU A 140 19.93 -3.91 14.90
N PRO A 141 19.88 -4.96 15.74
CA PRO A 141 19.50 -4.82 17.14
C PRO A 141 20.41 -3.79 17.84
N PRO A 142 19.86 -2.92 18.70
CA PRO A 142 20.67 -1.95 19.42
C PRO A 142 21.69 -2.67 20.29
N ARG A 143 22.85 -2.02 20.49
CA ARG A 143 23.82 -2.50 21.48
C ARG A 143 23.29 -2.20 22.87
N MET A 144 23.53 -3.13 23.80
CA MET A 144 23.23 -2.92 25.20
C MET A 144 23.91 -1.63 25.69
N ALA A 145 23.12 -0.74 26.28
CA ALA A 145 23.57 0.49 26.88
C ALA A 145 24.29 0.21 28.21
N LYS A 146 24.92 1.24 28.78
CA LYS A 146 25.72 1.12 30.00
C LYS A 146 24.91 0.68 31.23
N ASP A 147 23.62 0.97 31.22
CA ASP A 147 22.63 0.61 32.23
C ASP A 147 22.06 -0.81 32.05
N GLY A 148 22.47 -1.51 30.98
CA GLY A 148 21.97 -2.85 30.66
C GLY A 148 20.74 -2.88 29.76
N GLY A 149 20.17 -1.72 29.40
CA GLY A 149 18.99 -1.61 28.54
C GLY A 149 19.30 -1.67 27.03
N TYR A 150 18.28 -1.93 26.23
CA TYR A 150 18.28 -1.94 24.78
C TYR A 150 17.33 -0.86 24.25
N TYR A 151 17.90 0.21 23.71
CA TYR A 151 17.15 1.39 23.31
C TYR A 151 17.11 1.55 21.79
N PHE A 152 15.91 1.76 21.26
CA PHE A 152 15.67 2.04 19.84
C PHE A 152 15.72 3.52 19.50
N TYR A 153 15.38 4.39 20.46
CA TYR A 153 15.22 5.84 20.31
C TYR A 153 14.20 6.23 19.23
N PRO A 154 12.92 5.84 19.37
CA PRO A 154 11.92 5.97 18.29
C PRO A 154 11.75 7.40 17.76
N THR A 155 11.71 8.38 18.66
CA THR A 155 11.43 9.79 18.33
C THR A 155 12.66 10.59 17.87
N GLN A 156 13.86 9.99 17.91
CA GLN A 156 15.05 10.65 17.36
C GLN A 156 15.05 10.60 15.84
N ASN A 157 15.60 11.65 15.21
CA ASN A 157 15.76 11.67 13.76
C ASN A 157 16.75 10.60 13.32
N ILE A 158 16.39 9.85 12.26
CA ILE A 158 17.27 8.83 11.71
C ILE A 158 18.37 9.48 10.86
N THR A 159 19.61 9.02 11.01
CA THR A 159 20.72 9.50 10.16
C THR A 159 20.68 8.83 8.79
N ARG A 160 21.25 9.50 7.79
CA ARG A 160 21.42 8.97 6.42
C ARG A 160 22.07 7.59 6.42
N ALA A 161 23.11 7.38 7.25
CA ALA A 161 23.78 6.08 7.33
C ALA A 161 22.85 4.93 7.74
N HIS A 162 22.00 5.16 8.74
CA HIS A 162 21.07 4.14 9.22
C HIS A 162 19.97 3.88 8.19
N ALA A 163 19.40 4.93 7.62
CA ALA A 163 18.38 4.83 6.56
C ALA A 163 18.89 4.04 5.35
N ILE A 164 20.08 4.37 4.84
CA ILE A 164 20.72 3.68 3.71
C ILE A 164 20.99 2.21 4.05
N THR A 165 21.49 1.94 5.26
CA THR A 165 21.78 0.57 5.69
C THR A 165 20.52 -0.28 5.72
N MET A 166 19.41 0.25 6.23
CA MET A 166 18.14 -0.46 6.22
C MET A 166 17.63 -0.74 4.81
N ALA A 167 17.73 0.24 3.92
CA ALA A 167 17.32 0.09 2.53
C ALA A 167 18.14 -1.01 1.83
N VAL A 168 19.47 -1.01 2.01
CA VAL A 168 20.35 -2.05 1.48
C VAL A 168 20.06 -3.43 2.08
N ASN A 169 19.75 -3.50 3.38
CA ASN A 169 19.45 -4.76 4.05
C ASN A 169 18.18 -5.44 3.50
N SER A 170 17.27 -4.69 2.86
CA SER A 170 16.10 -5.27 2.20
C SER A 170 16.45 -6.06 0.92
N ILE A 171 17.67 -5.91 0.40
CA ILE A 171 18.11 -6.44 -0.88
C ILE A 171 19.16 -7.53 -0.65
N LYS A 172 19.04 -8.64 -1.40
CA LYS A 172 20.06 -9.69 -1.42
C LYS A 172 21.26 -9.21 -2.25
N THR A 173 22.28 -8.70 -1.57
CA THR A 173 23.51 -8.25 -2.22
C THR A 173 24.59 -9.33 -2.25
N VAL A 174 25.47 -9.30 -3.25
CA VAL A 174 26.66 -10.14 -3.28
C VAL A 174 27.57 -9.79 -2.08
N PRO A 175 28.20 -10.78 -1.42
CA PRO A 175 29.21 -10.53 -0.40
C PRO A 175 30.30 -9.60 -0.94
N MET A 176 30.68 -8.59 -0.15
CA MET A 176 31.67 -7.59 -0.55
C MET A 176 32.76 -7.49 0.51
N THR A 177 34.01 -7.55 0.07
CA THR A 177 35.16 -7.36 0.96
C THR A 177 35.30 -5.88 1.33
N LYS A 178 35.88 -5.62 2.51
CA LYS A 178 36.15 -4.24 2.96
C LYS A 178 37.02 -3.47 1.96
N LYS A 179 38.01 -4.13 1.34
CA LYS A 179 38.89 -3.53 0.31
C LYS A 179 38.08 -3.05 -0.91
N LYS A 180 37.19 -3.90 -1.44
CA LYS A 180 36.32 -3.55 -2.57
C LYS A 180 35.32 -2.45 -2.20
N ALA A 181 34.77 -2.49 -0.99
CA ALA A 181 33.86 -1.45 -0.52
C ALA A 181 34.55 -0.07 -0.44
N LYS A 182 35.78 -0.02 0.06
CA LYS A 182 36.58 1.21 0.11
C LYS A 182 36.88 1.77 -1.27
N SER A 183 37.33 0.92 -2.21
CA SER A 183 37.69 1.39 -3.57
C SER A 183 36.51 1.97 -4.34
N VAL A 184 35.27 1.58 -4.03
CA VAL A 184 34.05 2.14 -4.63
C VAL A 184 33.78 3.57 -4.14
N LEU A 185 34.11 3.87 -2.89
CA LEU A 185 33.74 5.13 -2.24
C LEU A 185 34.85 6.18 -2.24
N GLU A 186 36.11 5.75 -2.05
CA GLU A 186 37.26 6.64 -1.81
C GLU A 186 37.49 7.69 -2.91
N TYR A 187 37.27 7.31 -4.17
CA TYR A 187 37.44 8.21 -5.32
C TYR A 187 36.14 8.92 -5.75
N THR A 188 35.03 8.56 -5.11
CA THR A 188 33.69 9.06 -5.46
C THR A 188 33.23 10.17 -4.51
N TYR A 189 33.59 10.06 -3.22
CA TYR A 189 33.04 10.87 -2.15
C TYR A 189 34.12 11.61 -1.35
N ASP A 190 33.96 12.93 -1.25
CA ASP A 190 34.89 13.84 -0.58
C ASP A 190 34.97 13.57 0.94
N ASP A 191 33.89 13.06 1.54
CA ASP A 191 33.78 12.75 2.96
C ASP A 191 34.10 11.29 3.30
N PHE A 192 34.64 10.50 2.36
CA PHE A 192 34.93 9.09 2.55
C PHE A 192 35.73 8.80 3.83
N PHE A 193 36.77 9.59 4.12
CA PHE A 193 37.63 9.39 5.30
C PHE A 193 36.90 9.61 6.64
N LYS A 194 35.71 10.21 6.62
CA LYS A 194 34.85 10.38 7.81
C LYS A 194 33.89 9.20 8.01
N ILE A 195 33.69 8.37 6.98
CA ILE A 195 32.73 7.27 7.03
C ILE A 195 33.20 6.21 8.04
N PRO A 196 32.35 5.81 9.00
CA PRO A 196 32.71 4.80 9.99
C PRO A 196 32.75 3.41 9.35
N ASP A 197 33.65 2.56 9.85
CA ASP A 197 33.91 1.23 9.31
C ASP A 197 32.65 0.35 9.12
N TRP A 198 31.67 0.47 10.01
CA TRP A 198 30.42 -0.29 9.93
C TRP A 198 29.54 0.11 8.74
N PHE A 199 29.66 1.36 8.28
CA PHE A 199 28.83 1.92 7.21
C PHE A 199 29.48 1.83 5.82
N VAL A 200 30.80 1.60 5.73
CA VAL A 200 31.53 1.51 4.46
C VAL A 200 30.90 0.47 3.50
N ALA A 201 30.57 -0.73 4.00
CA ALA A 201 29.99 -1.77 3.16
C ALA A 201 28.54 -1.45 2.72
N PRO A 202 27.62 -1.05 3.62
CA PRO A 202 26.30 -0.56 3.21
C PRO A 202 26.36 0.60 2.20
N ALA A 203 27.18 1.62 2.44
CA ALA A 203 27.33 2.77 1.55
C ALA A 203 27.83 2.34 0.16
N ALA A 204 28.82 1.46 0.08
CA ALA A 204 29.33 0.97 -1.20
C ALA A 204 28.29 0.13 -1.96
N LYS A 205 27.47 -0.68 -1.26
CA LYS A 205 26.36 -1.41 -1.89
C LYS A 205 25.31 -0.45 -2.42
N ALA A 206 24.93 0.56 -1.63
CA ALA A 206 23.99 1.59 -2.05
C ALA A 206 24.52 2.36 -3.27
N GLN A 207 25.82 2.65 -3.33
CA GLN A 207 26.46 3.26 -4.50
C GLN A 207 26.35 2.37 -5.74
N ILE A 208 26.65 1.08 -5.62
CA ILE A 208 26.58 0.14 -6.75
C ILE A 208 25.15 -0.01 -7.27
N LEU A 209 24.17 0.06 -6.35
CA LEU A 209 22.75 -0.03 -6.65
C LEU A 209 22.12 1.32 -7.04
N ASP A 210 22.92 2.40 -7.12
CA ASP A 210 22.46 3.76 -7.43
C ASP A 210 21.35 4.28 -6.49
N MET A 211 21.45 3.91 -5.21
CA MET A 211 20.47 4.26 -4.17
C MET A 211 20.85 5.50 -3.34
N LEU A 212 22.07 6.03 -3.52
CA LEU A 212 22.54 7.19 -2.76
C LEU A 212 21.96 8.49 -3.34
N VAL A 213 21.24 9.24 -2.51
CA VAL A 213 20.65 10.53 -2.88
C VAL A 213 21.69 11.63 -2.66
N ILE A 214 22.26 12.16 -3.74
CA ILE A 214 23.34 13.16 -3.75
C ILE A 214 22.96 14.30 -4.71
N ASP A 215 23.14 15.56 -4.28
CA ASP A 215 22.93 16.71 -5.19
C ASP A 215 24.01 16.72 -6.28
N PRO A 216 23.67 16.58 -7.57
CA PRO A 216 24.65 16.58 -8.66
C PRO A 216 25.39 17.91 -8.81
N ARG A 217 24.86 19.01 -8.25
CA ARG A 217 25.47 20.35 -8.28
C ARG A 217 26.29 20.64 -7.01
N GLY A 218 26.13 19.81 -5.98
CA GLY A 218 26.76 19.97 -4.68
C GLY A 218 28.12 19.28 -4.59
N LYS A 219 28.70 19.32 -3.39
CA LYS A 219 29.84 18.46 -3.06
C LYS A 219 29.40 17.01 -3.08
N LYS A 220 30.28 16.11 -3.53
CA LYS A 220 30.00 14.67 -3.52
C LYS A 220 30.26 14.16 -2.11
N GLU A 221 29.30 14.38 -1.21
CA GLU A 221 29.37 13.94 0.18
C GLU A 221 28.21 13.00 0.49
N ILE A 222 28.49 11.86 1.16
CA ILE A 222 27.42 10.99 1.66
C ILE A 222 26.73 11.63 2.87
N ALA A 223 27.46 12.41 3.67
CA ALA A 223 26.98 13.08 4.88
C ALA A 223 26.29 12.10 5.85
N TYR A 224 26.98 11.01 6.15
CA TYR A 224 26.44 9.82 6.80
C TYR A 224 25.77 10.08 8.18
N ASP A 225 26.25 11.06 8.92
CA ASP A 225 25.81 11.41 10.27
C ASP A 225 24.65 12.42 10.30
N LYS A 226 24.36 13.09 9.18
CA LYS A 226 23.24 14.01 9.10
C LYS A 226 21.90 13.26 9.16
N PRO A 227 20.88 13.84 9.83
CA PRO A 227 19.50 13.40 9.67
C PRO A 227 19.08 13.39 8.20
N ILE A 228 18.37 12.36 7.78
CA ILE A 228 17.80 12.28 6.43
C ILE A 228 16.51 13.13 6.35
N THR A 229 16.30 13.81 5.22
CA THR A 229 15.05 14.55 5.00
C THR A 229 13.93 13.63 4.51
N ARG A 230 12.69 14.11 4.54
CA ARG A 230 11.52 13.38 4.03
C ARG A 230 11.57 13.20 2.51
N ALA A 231 12.11 14.17 1.75
CA ALA A 231 12.32 14.02 0.32
C ALA A 231 13.41 12.98 -0.01
N GLU A 232 14.54 13.02 0.69
CA GLU A 232 15.59 12.00 0.56
C GLU A 232 15.07 10.61 0.94
N THR A 233 14.24 10.54 1.98
CA THR A 233 13.56 9.30 2.38
C THR A 233 12.66 8.78 1.26
N ALA A 234 11.90 9.65 0.60
CA ALA A 234 11.02 9.24 -0.49
C ALA A 234 11.81 8.60 -1.64
N VAL A 235 12.90 9.25 -2.08
CA VAL A 235 13.74 8.71 -3.15
C VAL A 235 14.44 7.41 -2.73
N LEU A 236 14.98 7.36 -1.51
CA LEU A 236 15.63 6.16 -1.00
C LEU A 236 14.67 4.97 -0.93
N LEU A 237 13.45 5.17 -0.42
CA LEU A 237 12.42 4.13 -0.34
C LEU A 237 11.93 3.69 -1.71
N TYR A 238 11.78 4.62 -2.65
CA TYR A 238 11.42 4.30 -4.03
C TYR A 238 12.47 3.36 -4.66
N ASN A 239 13.74 3.76 -4.62
CA ASN A 239 14.83 2.94 -5.14
C ASN A 239 14.96 1.59 -4.41
N MET A 240 14.75 1.58 -3.10
CA MET A 240 14.70 0.36 -2.30
C MET A 240 13.63 -0.61 -2.80
N ILE A 241 12.41 -0.15 -3.04
CA ILE A 241 11.31 -0.98 -3.56
C ILE A 241 11.71 -1.57 -4.92
N GLU A 242 12.26 -0.75 -5.81
CA GLU A 242 12.64 -1.17 -7.16
C GLU A 242 13.77 -2.21 -7.18
N GLU A 243 14.70 -2.17 -6.22
CA GLU A 243 15.77 -3.15 -6.11
C GLU A 243 15.34 -4.39 -5.31
N ALA A 244 14.55 -4.23 -4.24
CA ALA A 244 14.02 -5.33 -3.45
C ALA A 244 13.02 -6.18 -4.25
N ARG A 245 12.33 -5.62 -5.25
CA ARG A 245 11.52 -6.38 -6.22
C ARG A 245 12.34 -7.35 -7.06
N LYS A 246 13.55 -6.94 -7.45
CA LYS A 246 14.42 -7.74 -8.32
C LYS A 246 15.13 -8.84 -7.53
N ASN A 247 15.61 -8.51 -6.32
CA ASN A 247 16.40 -9.45 -5.52
C ASN A 247 16.18 -9.21 -4.01
N PRO A 248 15.02 -9.59 -3.47
CA PRO A 248 14.73 -9.39 -2.05
C PRO A 248 15.65 -10.25 -1.18
N ASN A 249 15.94 -9.78 0.04
CA ASN A 249 16.64 -10.60 1.02
C ASN A 249 15.86 -11.89 1.34
N ASP A 250 16.52 -12.90 1.90
CA ASP A 250 15.92 -14.23 2.07
C ASP A 250 14.68 -14.23 2.99
N LYS A 251 14.64 -13.37 4.01
CA LYS A 251 13.49 -13.25 4.93
C LYS A 251 12.29 -12.59 4.26
N ILE A 252 12.53 -11.52 3.50
CA ILE A 252 11.49 -10.84 2.72
C ILE A 252 10.97 -11.76 1.62
N LYS A 253 11.88 -12.45 0.92
CA LYS A 253 11.52 -13.45 -0.09
C LYS A 253 10.60 -14.52 0.48
N ALA A 254 10.95 -15.09 1.64
CA ALA A 254 10.12 -16.08 2.32
C ALA A 254 8.75 -15.52 2.74
N ALA A 255 8.69 -14.27 3.19
CA ALA A 255 7.41 -13.62 3.53
C ALA A 255 6.54 -13.37 2.30
N PHE A 256 7.14 -12.97 1.18
CA PHE A 256 6.44 -12.86 -0.10
C PHE A 256 5.89 -14.22 -0.51
N GLU A 257 6.72 -15.26 -0.56
CA GLU A 257 6.28 -16.63 -0.88
C GLU A 257 5.15 -17.12 0.03
N LYS A 258 5.19 -16.81 1.34
CA LYS A 258 4.14 -17.18 2.30
C LYS A 258 2.83 -16.42 2.06
N LYS A 259 2.87 -15.11 1.79
CA LYS A 259 1.68 -14.33 1.41
C LYS A 259 1.04 -14.83 0.12
N ILE A 260 1.90 -15.30 -0.77
CA ILE A 260 1.55 -15.71 -2.12
C ILE A 260 0.87 -17.07 -2.13
N SER A 261 1.29 -18.04 -1.29
CA SER A 261 0.76 -19.42 -1.20
C SER A 261 -0.70 -19.52 -0.68
N ALA A 262 -1.62 -18.85 -1.35
CA ALA A 262 -3.04 -18.82 -1.06
C ALA A 262 -3.75 -20.04 -1.67
N GLU A 263 -4.64 -20.69 -0.92
CA GLU A 263 -5.65 -21.56 -1.51
C GLU A 263 -6.70 -20.70 -2.23
N GLY A 264 -7.15 -21.15 -3.41
CA GLY A 264 -7.98 -20.33 -4.27
C GLY A 264 -8.40 -21.02 -5.57
N HIS A 265 -9.21 -20.31 -6.35
CA HIS A 265 -9.58 -20.71 -7.70
C HIS A 265 -8.43 -20.39 -8.67
N VAL A 266 -7.95 -21.41 -9.37
CA VAL A 266 -6.80 -21.32 -10.27
C VAL A 266 -7.24 -20.73 -11.61
N ILE A 267 -6.67 -19.58 -11.97
CA ILE A 267 -6.78 -19.00 -13.31
C ILE A 267 -5.69 -19.64 -14.17
N GLN A 268 -6.08 -20.62 -15.00
CA GLN A 268 -5.15 -21.43 -15.79
C GLN A 268 -4.36 -20.61 -16.82
N ASP A 269 -5.01 -19.61 -17.41
CA ASP A 269 -4.43 -18.79 -18.47
C ASP A 269 -3.54 -17.66 -17.93
N ALA A 270 -3.38 -17.55 -16.61
CA ALA A 270 -2.54 -16.51 -16.02
C ALA A 270 -1.06 -16.78 -16.29
N ILE A 271 -0.39 -15.80 -16.89
CA ILE A 271 1.04 -15.87 -17.26
C ILE A 271 1.85 -15.15 -16.19
N VAL A 272 2.96 -15.74 -15.74
CA VAL A 272 3.88 -15.10 -14.79
C VAL A 272 5.21 -14.87 -15.48
N ASP A 273 5.62 -13.61 -15.58
CA ASP A 273 6.91 -13.17 -16.10
C ASP A 273 7.65 -12.40 -14.99
N ASP A 274 8.79 -12.94 -14.56
CA ASP A 274 9.54 -12.49 -13.38
C ASP A 274 8.68 -12.27 -12.12
N SER A 275 8.31 -11.02 -11.85
CA SER A 275 7.53 -10.56 -10.69
C SER A 275 6.13 -10.07 -11.05
N ILE A 276 5.73 -10.18 -12.33
CA ILE A 276 4.43 -9.71 -12.82
C ILE A 276 3.62 -10.91 -13.31
N ALA A 277 2.47 -11.14 -12.67
CA ALA A 277 1.44 -12.00 -13.22
C ALA A 277 0.44 -11.21 -14.07
N THR A 278 0.07 -11.76 -15.21
CA THR A 278 -0.93 -11.19 -16.12
C THR A 278 -2.11 -12.15 -16.23
N ILE A 279 -3.29 -11.68 -15.85
CA ILE A 279 -4.57 -12.30 -16.22
C ILE A 279 -4.89 -11.80 -17.63
N PRO A 280 -4.92 -12.64 -18.66
CA PRO A 280 -5.10 -12.18 -20.02
C PRO A 280 -6.51 -11.64 -20.28
N ALA A 281 -6.62 -10.79 -21.31
CA ALA A 281 -7.92 -10.43 -21.85
C ALA A 281 -8.66 -11.69 -22.33
N GLY A 282 -9.97 -11.71 -22.14
CA GLY A 282 -10.83 -12.84 -22.47
C GLY A 282 -11.01 -13.84 -21.33
N THR A 283 -10.24 -13.77 -20.24
CA THR A 283 -10.44 -14.62 -19.06
C THR A 283 -11.82 -14.35 -18.44
N GLU A 284 -12.53 -15.42 -18.11
CA GLU A 284 -13.80 -15.36 -17.39
C GLU A 284 -13.59 -15.51 -15.90
N LEU A 285 -14.04 -14.53 -15.12
CA LEU A 285 -13.91 -14.50 -13.67
C LEU A 285 -15.27 -14.78 -13.01
N PRO A 286 -15.38 -15.84 -12.18
CA PRO A 286 -16.59 -16.14 -11.46
C PRO A 286 -16.73 -15.25 -10.22
N LEU A 287 -17.64 -14.28 -10.27
CA LEU A 287 -17.93 -13.36 -9.15
C LEU A 287 -19.29 -13.68 -8.53
N VAL A 288 -19.57 -13.15 -7.34
CA VAL A 288 -20.87 -13.28 -6.68
C VAL A 288 -21.53 -11.93 -6.56
N ILE A 289 -22.76 -11.78 -7.08
CA ILE A 289 -23.47 -10.51 -7.00
C ILE A 289 -24.03 -10.25 -5.59
N THR A 290 -23.92 -9.02 -5.12
CA THR A 290 -24.39 -8.63 -3.78
C THR A 290 -25.84 -8.17 -3.74
N GLY A 291 -26.38 -7.76 -4.89
CA GLY A 291 -27.76 -7.31 -5.08
C GLY A 291 -28.56 -8.23 -5.99
N LYS A 292 -29.77 -7.80 -6.34
CA LYS A 292 -30.63 -8.49 -7.30
C LYS A 292 -30.77 -7.64 -8.56
N ILE A 293 -30.48 -8.20 -9.73
CA ILE A 293 -30.70 -7.54 -11.01
C ILE A 293 -31.66 -8.35 -11.85
N SER A 294 -32.60 -7.70 -12.53
CA SER A 294 -33.56 -8.37 -13.40
C SER A 294 -33.75 -7.59 -14.69
N SER A 295 -33.76 -8.30 -15.81
CA SER A 295 -34.08 -7.75 -17.14
C SER A 295 -35.40 -6.97 -17.20
N GLN A 296 -36.33 -7.21 -16.27
CA GLN A 296 -37.62 -6.50 -16.25
C GLN A 296 -37.57 -5.15 -15.55
N LYS A 297 -36.76 -5.07 -14.49
CA LYS A 297 -36.67 -3.91 -13.58
C LYS A 297 -35.44 -3.04 -13.85
N ALA A 298 -34.36 -3.65 -14.35
CA ALA A 298 -33.10 -2.97 -14.52
C ALA A 298 -33.20 -1.83 -15.55
N CYS A 299 -32.49 -0.75 -15.26
CA CYS A 299 -32.33 0.39 -16.16
C CYS A 299 -30.87 0.49 -16.61
N GLU A 300 -30.64 0.97 -17.83
CA GLU A 300 -29.29 1.30 -18.29
C GLU A 300 -28.66 2.35 -17.36
N GLY A 301 -27.40 2.15 -16.99
CA GLY A 301 -26.69 2.94 -15.99
C GLY A 301 -26.91 2.52 -14.53
N GLU A 302 -27.80 1.57 -14.23
CA GLU A 302 -27.98 1.06 -12.87
C GLU A 302 -26.70 0.40 -12.35
N LYS A 303 -26.22 0.83 -11.17
CA LYS A 303 -24.99 0.32 -10.59
C LYS A 303 -25.17 -1.07 -9.98
N TYR A 304 -24.13 -1.89 -10.08
CA TYR A 304 -24.06 -3.15 -9.37
C TYR A 304 -22.69 -3.38 -8.72
N VAL A 305 -22.70 -4.30 -7.76
CA VAL A 305 -21.52 -4.71 -7.02
C VAL A 305 -21.47 -6.23 -6.97
N ALA A 306 -20.32 -6.79 -7.37
CA ALA A 306 -20.01 -8.20 -7.26
C ALA A 306 -18.72 -8.39 -6.46
N LEU A 307 -18.61 -9.52 -5.76
CA LEU A 307 -17.48 -9.86 -4.90
C LEU A 307 -16.74 -11.08 -5.43
N VAL A 308 -15.43 -11.09 -5.22
CA VAL A 308 -14.60 -12.27 -5.45
C VAL A 308 -14.88 -13.32 -4.37
N PRO A 309 -15.43 -14.50 -4.71
CA PRO A 309 -15.94 -15.47 -3.74
C PRO A 309 -14.86 -16.34 -3.11
N LYS A 310 -13.68 -16.45 -3.73
CA LYS A 310 -12.45 -17.07 -3.23
C LYS A 310 -11.25 -16.41 -3.92
N ASN A 311 -10.06 -16.46 -3.32
CA ASN A 311 -8.84 -15.96 -3.95
C ASN A 311 -8.70 -16.48 -5.37
N PHE A 312 -8.39 -15.62 -6.32
CA PHE A 312 -7.91 -16.03 -7.64
C PHE A 312 -6.40 -16.16 -7.58
N ILE A 313 -5.90 -17.29 -8.07
CA ILE A 313 -4.47 -17.64 -7.99
C ILE A 313 -3.97 -18.17 -9.33
N THR A 314 -2.66 -18.10 -9.58
CA THR A 314 -2.03 -18.78 -10.72
C THR A 314 -1.88 -20.28 -10.46
N ALA A 315 -1.50 -21.06 -11.48
CA ALA A 315 -1.19 -22.48 -11.33
C ALA A 315 -0.04 -22.76 -10.34
N LYS A 316 0.91 -21.82 -10.21
CA LYS A 316 1.99 -21.86 -9.22
C LYS A 316 1.56 -21.32 -7.85
N LYS A 317 0.25 -21.17 -7.62
CA LYS A 317 -0.39 -20.62 -6.42
C LYS A 317 0.02 -19.19 -6.10
N TYR A 318 0.31 -18.34 -7.09
CA TYR A 318 0.49 -16.91 -6.84
C TYR A 318 -0.85 -16.20 -6.69
N LEU A 319 -1.04 -15.41 -5.64
CA LEU A 319 -2.25 -14.59 -5.46
C LEU A 319 -2.38 -13.54 -6.58
N LEU A 320 -3.52 -13.55 -7.26
CA LEU A 320 -3.87 -12.61 -8.32
C LEU A 320 -4.88 -11.57 -7.83
N ILE A 321 -6.03 -12.03 -7.32
CA ILE A 321 -7.09 -11.16 -6.79
C ILE A 321 -7.60 -11.78 -5.49
N PRO A 322 -7.54 -11.09 -4.36
CA PRO A 322 -7.93 -11.66 -3.07
C PRO A 322 -9.45 -11.81 -2.94
N TYR A 323 -9.85 -12.75 -2.10
CA TYR A 323 -11.22 -12.94 -1.63
C TYR A 323 -11.81 -11.63 -1.10
N GLY A 324 -13.07 -11.38 -1.43
CA GLY A 324 -13.77 -10.17 -0.99
C GLY A 324 -13.46 -8.92 -1.81
N SER A 325 -12.50 -8.97 -2.75
CA SER A 325 -12.28 -7.86 -3.70
C SER A 325 -13.58 -7.53 -4.43
N ARG A 326 -13.82 -6.23 -4.62
CA ARG A 326 -15.09 -5.71 -5.08
C ARG A 326 -15.00 -5.23 -6.51
N PHE A 327 -15.77 -5.85 -7.38
CA PHE A 327 -16.02 -5.40 -8.73
C PHE A 327 -17.27 -4.52 -8.75
N THR A 328 -17.12 -3.29 -9.20
CA THR A 328 -18.23 -2.35 -9.37
C THR A 328 -18.41 -2.03 -10.85
N GLY A 329 -19.66 -1.86 -11.24
CA GLY A 329 -20.01 -1.61 -12.64
C GLY A 329 -21.42 -1.07 -12.77
N HIS A 330 -21.89 -1.02 -14.01
CA HIS A 330 -23.24 -0.60 -14.35
C HIS A 330 -23.88 -1.50 -15.40
N VAL A 331 -25.20 -1.45 -15.47
CA VAL A 331 -25.99 -2.10 -16.52
C VAL A 331 -25.76 -1.34 -17.82
N GLN A 332 -25.11 -1.98 -18.79
CA GLN A 332 -24.82 -1.38 -20.09
C GLN A 332 -26.02 -1.48 -21.04
N GLN A 333 -26.68 -2.64 -21.08
CA GLN A 333 -27.80 -2.87 -21.98
C GLN A 333 -28.85 -3.80 -21.36
N VAL A 334 -30.12 -3.46 -21.55
CA VAL A 334 -31.25 -4.30 -21.11
C VAL A 334 -32.19 -4.61 -22.27
N LYS A 335 -32.24 -5.87 -22.69
CA LYS A 335 -33.27 -6.38 -23.58
C LYS A 335 -34.33 -7.14 -22.78
N LYS A 336 -35.49 -6.50 -22.57
CA LYS A 336 -36.61 -7.10 -21.83
C LYS A 336 -37.22 -8.26 -22.60
N GLY A 337 -37.41 -9.40 -21.94
CA GLY A 337 -38.28 -10.47 -22.45
C GLY A 337 -39.73 -10.00 -22.49
N ARG A 338 -40.41 -10.12 -23.63
CA ARG A 338 -41.83 -9.75 -23.82
C ARG A 338 -42.61 -10.94 -24.39
N PHE A 339 -43.95 -10.83 -24.45
CA PHE A 339 -44.77 -11.80 -25.18
C PHE A 339 -44.21 -11.95 -26.61
N LEU A 340 -43.78 -13.16 -26.98
CA LEU A 340 -43.07 -13.53 -28.23
C LEU A 340 -41.56 -13.21 -28.33
N ILE A 341 -40.98 -12.32 -27.50
CA ILE A 341 -39.52 -12.07 -27.44
C ILE A 341 -38.94 -12.79 -26.22
N ARG A 342 -38.32 -13.96 -26.44
CA ARG A 342 -37.85 -14.86 -25.36
C ARG A 342 -36.36 -14.74 -25.02
N ASN A 343 -35.61 -13.99 -25.83
CA ASN A 343 -34.16 -13.83 -25.67
C ASN A 343 -33.90 -12.56 -24.86
N ALA A 344 -34.23 -12.62 -23.56
CA ALA A 344 -33.85 -11.55 -22.65
C ALA A 344 -32.32 -11.54 -22.52
N VAL A 345 -31.74 -10.35 -22.63
CA VAL A 345 -30.30 -10.15 -22.52
C VAL A 345 -30.07 -9.05 -21.52
N LEU A 346 -29.14 -9.28 -20.61
CA LEU A 346 -28.64 -8.29 -19.67
C LEU A 346 -27.13 -8.22 -19.85
N THR A 347 -26.64 -7.09 -20.32
CA THR A 347 -25.20 -6.83 -20.45
C THR A 347 -24.78 -5.89 -19.34
N LEU A 348 -23.82 -6.31 -18.55
CA LEU A 348 -23.22 -5.55 -17.48
C LEU A 348 -21.81 -5.16 -17.87
N GLN A 349 -21.43 -3.91 -17.62
CA GLN A 349 -20.08 -3.40 -17.80
C GLN A 349 -19.46 -3.17 -16.42
N ASN A 350 -18.28 -3.73 -16.20
CA ASN A 350 -17.45 -3.41 -15.06
C ASN A 350 -16.61 -2.17 -15.34
N ASP A 351 -16.50 -1.31 -14.32
CA ASP A 351 -15.78 -0.04 -14.38
C ASP A 351 -14.51 -0.08 -13.52
N SER A 352 -14.61 -0.68 -12.32
CA SER A 352 -13.52 -0.68 -11.36
C SER A 352 -13.47 -1.92 -10.47
N LEU A 353 -12.27 -2.19 -10.00
CA LEU A 353 -11.88 -3.21 -9.06
C LEU A 353 -11.25 -2.55 -7.83
N ASP A 354 -11.90 -2.75 -6.69
CA ASP A 354 -11.47 -2.32 -5.36
C ASP A 354 -10.87 -3.53 -4.64
N VAL A 355 -9.55 -3.49 -4.45
CA VAL A 355 -8.79 -4.47 -3.67
C VAL A 355 -8.42 -3.82 -2.36
N LEU A 356 -8.67 -4.51 -1.25
CA LEU A 356 -8.48 -3.99 0.10
C LEU A 356 -7.07 -3.39 0.27
N HIS A 357 -6.99 -2.17 0.80
CA HIS A 357 -5.74 -1.44 1.04
C HIS A 357 -4.93 -1.11 -0.23
N GLN A 358 -5.56 -1.11 -1.40
CA GLN A 358 -4.97 -0.69 -2.67
C GLN A 358 -5.76 0.47 -3.28
N PRO A 359 -5.14 1.31 -4.12
CA PRO A 359 -5.89 2.31 -4.88
C PRO A 359 -6.93 1.63 -5.80
N LEU A 360 -8.05 2.31 -5.99
CA LEU A 360 -9.11 1.84 -6.89
C LEU A 360 -8.55 1.68 -8.30
N THR A 361 -8.67 0.48 -8.86
CA THR A 361 -8.11 0.17 -10.18
C THR A 361 -9.24 0.11 -11.21
N ARG A 362 -9.11 0.81 -12.34
CA ARG A 362 -10.06 0.69 -13.45
C ARG A 362 -9.92 -0.68 -14.10
N VAL A 363 -11.04 -1.33 -14.40
CA VAL A 363 -11.06 -2.62 -15.08
C VAL A 363 -12.15 -2.59 -16.13
N ASN A 364 -11.79 -2.99 -17.35
CA ASN A 364 -12.72 -3.11 -18.47
C ASN A 364 -13.12 -4.58 -18.64
N ALA A 365 -14.35 -4.92 -18.26
CA ALA A 365 -14.88 -6.28 -18.36
C ALA A 365 -16.39 -6.25 -18.58
N ILE A 366 -16.92 -7.29 -19.23
CA ILE A 366 -18.35 -7.41 -19.54
C ILE A 366 -18.93 -8.71 -19.01
N ALA A 367 -20.17 -8.67 -18.55
CA ALA A 367 -20.94 -9.86 -18.24
C ALA A 367 -22.17 -9.87 -19.13
N GLU A 368 -22.32 -10.89 -19.98
CA GLU A 368 -23.51 -11.04 -20.82
C GLU A 368 -24.34 -12.22 -20.32
N ILE A 369 -25.52 -11.92 -19.78
CA ILE A 369 -26.42 -12.92 -19.23
C ILE A 369 -27.57 -13.09 -20.23
N LYS A 370 -27.77 -14.32 -20.70
CA LYS A 370 -28.82 -14.69 -21.67
C LYS A 370 -29.72 -15.76 -21.07
N THR A 371 -31.00 -15.72 -21.40
CA THR A 371 -31.87 -16.88 -21.17
C THR A 371 -31.44 -18.04 -22.08
N PRO A 372 -31.37 -19.29 -21.58
CA PRO A 372 -31.07 -20.44 -22.41
C PRO A 372 -32.14 -20.63 -23.49
N LYS A 373 -31.73 -21.05 -24.70
CA LYS A 373 -32.68 -21.38 -25.77
C LYS A 373 -33.50 -22.60 -25.35
N SER A 374 -34.81 -22.42 -25.14
CA SER A 374 -35.70 -23.52 -24.76
C SER A 374 -35.98 -24.45 -25.94
N ASP A 375 -35.66 -25.75 -25.80
CA ASP A 375 -35.84 -26.78 -26.83
C ASP A 375 -37.22 -27.49 -26.77
N SER A 376 -38.12 -27.02 -25.90
CA SER A 376 -39.38 -27.71 -25.61
C SER A 376 -40.52 -27.28 -26.54
N ARG A 377 -41.02 -28.22 -27.35
CA ARG A 377 -42.20 -28.04 -28.22
C ARG A 377 -43.51 -27.79 -27.45
N PHE A 378 -43.59 -28.15 -26.17
CA PHE A 378 -44.82 -28.10 -25.35
C PHE A 378 -44.93 -26.92 -24.39
N ARG A 379 -43.88 -26.10 -24.25
CA ARG A 379 -43.89 -24.90 -23.37
C ARG A 379 -44.25 -23.62 -24.15
N LYS A 380 -45.16 -23.73 -25.13
CA LYS A 380 -45.39 -22.70 -26.15
C LYS A 380 -46.36 -21.58 -25.78
N ILE A 381 -47.17 -21.68 -24.73
CA ILE A 381 -48.39 -20.85 -24.68
C ILE A 381 -48.36 -19.65 -23.71
N PHE A 382 -47.64 -19.59 -22.58
CA PHE A 382 -47.70 -18.38 -21.73
C PHE A 382 -46.42 -18.01 -20.96
N LYS A 383 -46.09 -16.71 -21.06
CA LYS A 383 -45.11 -15.87 -20.31
C LYS A 383 -43.67 -15.87 -20.85
N GLY A 384 -43.19 -14.67 -21.24
CA GLY A 384 -41.79 -14.41 -21.59
C GLY A 384 -40.88 -14.69 -20.39
N GLU A 385 -39.75 -15.34 -20.65
CA GLU A 385 -38.82 -15.78 -19.62
C GLU A 385 -38.12 -14.57 -18.99
N LYS A 386 -38.27 -14.41 -17.67
CA LYS A 386 -37.67 -13.31 -16.93
C LYS A 386 -36.26 -13.69 -16.55
N LEU A 387 -35.28 -12.96 -17.08
CA LEU A 387 -33.90 -13.10 -16.62
C LEU A 387 -33.72 -12.32 -15.32
N THR A 388 -33.31 -13.02 -14.27
CA THR A 388 -33.01 -12.45 -12.95
C THR A 388 -31.74 -13.11 -12.43
N VAL A 389 -30.87 -12.30 -11.83
CA VAL A 389 -29.72 -12.76 -11.04
C VAL A 389 -29.97 -12.30 -9.62
N ASP A 390 -30.10 -13.25 -8.71
CA ASP A 390 -30.39 -13.01 -7.31
C ASP A 390 -29.11 -12.83 -6.50
N ARG A 391 -29.24 -12.19 -5.34
CA ARG A 391 -28.12 -11.98 -4.41
C ARG A 391 -27.49 -13.33 -4.06
N GLY A 392 -26.17 -13.41 -4.17
CA GLY A 392 -25.42 -14.63 -3.90
C GLY A 392 -25.21 -15.52 -5.12
N GLU A 393 -25.86 -15.25 -6.25
CA GLU A 393 -25.62 -16.01 -7.48
C GLU A 393 -24.34 -15.57 -8.19
N PHE A 394 -23.80 -16.51 -8.99
CA PHE A 394 -22.59 -16.27 -9.75
C PHE A 394 -22.85 -15.39 -10.97
N LEU A 395 -21.94 -14.46 -11.17
CA LEU A 395 -21.81 -13.61 -12.34
C LEU A 395 -20.44 -13.87 -12.98
N TYR A 396 -20.44 -14.40 -14.19
CA TYR A 396 -19.21 -14.62 -14.95
C TYR A 396 -18.90 -13.37 -15.75
N ILE A 397 -17.86 -12.65 -15.37
CA ILE A 397 -17.40 -11.47 -16.09
C ILE A 397 -16.24 -11.87 -17.00
N LYS A 398 -16.28 -11.43 -18.25
CA LYS A 398 -15.21 -11.62 -19.21
C LYS A 398 -14.36 -10.36 -19.27
N LEU A 399 -13.07 -10.49 -18.97
CA LEU A 399 -12.13 -9.39 -19.10
C LEU A 399 -12.01 -8.97 -20.57
N LEU A 400 -12.09 -7.68 -20.86
CA LEU A 400 -11.81 -7.15 -22.19
C LEU A 400 -10.34 -6.74 -22.34
N GLU A 401 -9.67 -6.51 -21.22
CA GLU A 401 -8.27 -6.11 -21.13
C GLU A 401 -7.54 -6.93 -20.07
N PRO A 402 -6.22 -7.09 -20.18
CA PRO A 402 -5.47 -7.85 -19.20
C PRO A 402 -5.39 -7.11 -17.85
N ILE A 403 -5.44 -7.88 -16.76
CA ILE A 403 -5.11 -7.36 -15.41
C ILE A 403 -3.71 -7.81 -15.08
N LYS A 404 -2.83 -6.85 -14.76
CA LYS A 404 -1.46 -7.13 -14.31
C LYS A 404 -1.37 -6.99 -12.80
N VAL A 405 -0.66 -7.91 -12.17
CA VAL A 405 -0.50 -8.01 -10.71
C VAL A 405 0.97 -8.22 -10.42
N ASP A 406 1.54 -7.37 -9.58
CA ASP A 406 2.86 -7.61 -9.01
C ASP A 406 2.71 -8.75 -7.99
N VAL A 407 3.22 -9.94 -8.32
CA VAL A 407 3.06 -11.12 -7.46
C VAL A 407 3.83 -11.00 -6.15
N SER A 408 4.86 -10.15 -6.07
CA SER A 408 5.64 -9.97 -4.84
C SER A 408 4.87 -9.16 -3.80
N THR A 409 4.12 -8.15 -4.25
CA THR A 409 3.35 -7.24 -3.38
C THR A 409 1.85 -7.56 -3.35
N GLY A 410 1.36 -8.39 -4.28
CA GLY A 410 -0.07 -8.62 -4.50
C GLY A 410 -0.81 -7.40 -5.03
N ARG A 411 -0.09 -6.37 -5.50
CA ARG A 411 -0.67 -5.11 -5.96
C ARG A 411 -1.07 -5.18 -7.43
N LEU A 412 -2.25 -4.65 -7.73
CA LEU A 412 -2.65 -4.42 -9.13
C LEU A 412 -1.76 -3.34 -9.75
N LEU A 413 -1.29 -3.61 -10.96
CA LEU A 413 -0.59 -2.61 -11.78
C LEU A 413 -1.64 -1.86 -12.60
N VAL A 414 -1.64 -0.53 -12.48
CA VAL A 414 -2.58 0.33 -13.19
C VAL A 414 -2.28 0.30 -14.68
N ASN A 415 -3.28 0.03 -15.53
CA ASN A 415 -3.14 0.16 -16.98
C ASN A 415 -3.23 1.66 -17.34
N PRO A 416 -2.14 2.29 -17.82
CA PRO A 416 -2.15 3.72 -18.12
C PRO A 416 -3.23 4.08 -19.15
N GLU A 417 -3.41 3.23 -20.18
CA GLU A 417 -4.33 3.50 -21.30
C GLU A 417 -5.81 3.63 -20.89
N LEU A 418 -6.21 2.99 -19.79
CA LEU A 418 -7.56 3.10 -19.22
C LEU A 418 -7.80 4.39 -18.46
N ASP A 419 -6.75 5.02 -17.95
CA ASP A 419 -6.82 6.32 -17.29
C ASP A 419 -6.63 7.48 -18.29
N TYR A 420 -5.88 7.25 -19.37
CA TYR A 420 -5.63 8.23 -20.44
C TYR A 420 -6.88 8.64 -21.24
N LYS A 421 -7.91 7.79 -21.34
CA LYS A 421 -9.12 8.11 -22.13
C LYS A 421 -9.94 9.31 -21.63
N ASN A 422 -9.63 9.86 -20.45
CA ASN A 422 -10.21 11.12 -19.97
C ASN A 422 -9.19 12.19 -19.53
N ASN A 423 -7.88 11.92 -19.58
CA ASN A 423 -6.85 12.89 -19.22
C ASN A 423 -5.82 13.02 -20.35
N SER A 424 -5.95 14.10 -21.13
CA SER A 424 -4.99 14.50 -22.14
C SER A 424 -3.77 15.20 -21.50
N VAL A 425 -2.76 14.45 -21.05
CA VAL A 425 -1.38 14.95 -20.90
C VAL A 425 -0.40 13.79 -21.16
N MET A 426 0.36 13.87 -22.24
CA MET A 426 1.39 12.90 -22.65
C MET A 426 2.57 12.84 -21.65
N ASP A 427 3.05 11.64 -21.32
CA ASP A 427 4.32 11.38 -20.63
C ASP A 427 5.50 11.30 -21.64
N PRO A 428 6.52 12.18 -21.57
CA PRO A 428 7.64 12.18 -22.49
C PRO A 428 8.96 11.55 -21.98
N TYR A 429 8.98 10.76 -20.89
CA TYR A 429 10.26 10.33 -20.28
C TYR A 429 10.54 8.82 -20.20
N GLN A 430 10.03 8.05 -21.16
CA GLN A 430 10.61 6.74 -21.49
C GLN A 430 11.79 6.95 -22.47
N HIS A 431 13.00 7.15 -21.96
CA HIS A 431 14.29 6.76 -22.57
C HIS A 431 15.43 7.59 -21.98
N LYS A 432 16.17 7.02 -21.02
CA LYS A 432 17.62 7.22 -20.82
C LYS A 432 18.08 6.30 -19.68
N ASN A 433 19.12 5.50 -19.94
CA ASN A 433 19.99 4.76 -19.00
C ASN A 433 20.08 3.22 -19.11
N GLU A 434 19.50 2.56 -20.13
CA GLU A 434 19.75 1.12 -20.30
C GLU A 434 21.17 0.80 -20.81
N ALA A 435 21.77 1.65 -21.65
CA ALA A 435 23.09 1.42 -22.24
C ALA A 435 24.24 1.53 -21.20
N THR A 436 24.14 2.50 -20.29
CA THR A 436 25.13 2.72 -19.22
C THR A 436 25.05 1.62 -18.15
N LYS A 437 23.84 1.13 -17.87
CA LYS A 437 23.60 0.05 -16.88
C LYS A 437 24.16 -1.28 -17.34
N LYS A 438 24.10 -1.58 -18.64
CA LYS A 438 24.67 -2.82 -19.22
C LYS A 438 26.20 -2.84 -19.19
N GLN A 439 26.86 -1.71 -19.51
CA GLN A 439 28.33 -1.62 -19.47
C GLN A 439 28.91 -1.80 -18.06
N VAL A 440 28.23 -1.30 -17.02
CA VAL A 440 28.67 -1.46 -15.63
C VAL A 440 28.41 -2.88 -15.11
N LEU A 441 27.29 -3.51 -15.49
CA LEU A 441 27.00 -4.91 -15.13
C LEU A 441 27.96 -5.92 -15.78
N ASP A 442 28.39 -5.66 -17.01
CA ASP A 442 29.34 -6.53 -17.72
C ASP A 442 30.76 -6.43 -17.13
N TYR A 443 31.16 -5.26 -16.62
CA TYR A 443 32.42 -5.08 -15.88
C TYR A 443 32.44 -5.79 -14.51
N ILE A 444 31.28 -5.97 -13.87
CA ILE A 444 31.17 -6.62 -12.55
C ILE A 444 31.11 -8.15 -12.65
N LYS A 445 30.70 -8.69 -13.80
CA LYS A 445 30.56 -10.14 -14.04
C LYS A 445 31.81 -10.83 -14.59
N SER A 446 32.86 -10.08 -14.94
CA SER A 446 34.12 -10.70 -15.38
C SER A 446 34.88 -11.31 -14.19
N PRO A 447 35.17 -12.62 -14.18
CA PRO A 447 36.12 -13.18 -13.24
C PRO A 447 37.51 -12.67 -13.64
N THR A 448 38.04 -11.68 -12.93
CA THR A 448 39.45 -11.29 -13.13
C THR A 448 40.33 -12.41 -12.59
N GLU A 449 41.01 -13.05 -13.54
CA GLU A 449 42.11 -13.98 -13.34
C GLU A 449 43.10 -13.41 -12.32
N VAL A 450 43.50 -14.28 -11.39
CA VAL A 450 44.70 -14.12 -10.59
C VAL A 450 45.85 -14.54 -11.52
N GLU A 451 46.62 -13.57 -12.02
CA GLU A 451 47.97 -13.82 -12.49
C GLU A 451 48.93 -12.78 -11.89
N ASP A 452 50.09 -13.30 -11.51
CA ASP A 452 51.11 -12.72 -10.66
C ASP A 452 51.67 -11.37 -11.12
N LEU A 453 51.91 -10.47 -10.15
CA LEU A 453 53.17 -9.73 -9.91
C LEU A 453 53.08 -8.84 -8.66
#